data_AF-A0ABD6QG50-F1
#
_entry.id   AF-A0ABD6QG50-F1
#
_cell.length_a   1.000
_cell.length_b   1.000
_cell.length_c   1.000
_cell.angle_alpha   90.00
_cell.angle_beta   90.00
_cell.angle_gamma   90.00
#
_symmetry.space_group_name_H-M   'P 1'
#
loop_
_entity.id
_entity.type
_entity.pdbx_description
1 polymer ?
#
loop_
_entity_poly.entity_id
_entity_poly.type
_entity_poly.pdbx_seq_one_letter_code
_entity_poly.pdbx_strand_id
1 'polypeptide(L)'
;MYGVAPSGRQVYRAKRLPVECAQELANLVAPVPRGSLTMVDPQADNDVRARWGAQALIGYATHLGGASLGSELETAATDMLADVRHLFDALGLDWQDALSTVDRNYRAEILGEL
;
A
#
# COMPACT_ATOMS: atom_id res chain seq x y z
N MET A 1 17.52 -12.85 -4.79
CA MET A 1 18.18 -11.55 -5.06
C MET A 1 17.09 -10.61 -5.54
N TYR A 2 16.59 -9.73 -4.67
CA TYR A 2 15.53 -8.78 -5.01
C TYR A 2 16.18 -7.49 -5.55
N GLY A 3 15.69 -6.96 -6.67
CA GLY A 3 16.04 -5.59 -7.09
C GLY A 3 16.52 -5.35 -8.52
N VAL A 4 16.32 -6.26 -9.48
CA VAL A 4 16.74 -6.01 -10.87
C VAL A 4 15.61 -6.37 -11.84
N ALA A 5 15.10 -5.35 -12.55
CA ALA A 5 14.26 -5.57 -13.74
C ALA A 5 15.11 -6.28 -14.83
N PRO A 6 14.51 -7.00 -15.80
CA PRO A 6 15.25 -7.77 -16.82
C PRO A 6 16.33 -6.99 -17.60
N SER A 7 16.33 -5.66 -17.52
CA SER A 7 17.26 -4.73 -18.16
C SER A 7 18.46 -4.26 -17.30
N GLY A 8 18.55 -4.64 -16.02
CA GLY A 8 19.59 -4.10 -15.11
C GLY A 8 19.22 -2.76 -14.45
N ARG A 9 18.01 -2.23 -14.71
CA ARG A 9 17.55 -0.95 -14.18
C ARG A 9 17.19 -1.04 -12.69
N GLN A 10 17.62 -0.04 -11.90
CA GLN A 10 17.25 0.11 -10.49
C GLN A 10 15.74 0.30 -10.35
N VAL A 11 15.16 -0.34 -9.33
CA VAL A 11 13.73 -0.25 -9.00
C VAL A 11 13.61 0.15 -7.52
N TYR A 12 12.77 1.15 -7.25
CA TYR A 12 12.59 1.77 -5.94
C TYR A 12 11.38 1.21 -5.20
N ARG A 13 11.25 -0.11 -5.08
CA ARG A 13 10.13 -0.71 -4.34
C ARG A 13 10.22 -0.32 -2.87
N ALA A 14 9.08 -0.11 -2.24
CA ALA A 14 9.01 0.09 -0.79
C ALA A 14 9.73 -1.06 -0.06
N LYS A 15 10.47 -0.72 0.99
CA LYS A 15 11.18 -1.72 1.79
C LYS A 15 10.20 -2.64 2.49
N ARG A 16 10.56 -3.92 2.58
CA ARG A 16 9.76 -4.93 3.26
C ARG A 16 9.61 -4.56 4.74
N LEU A 17 8.37 -4.55 5.21
CA LEU A 17 8.05 -4.43 6.64
C LEU A 17 8.09 -5.84 7.26
N PRO A 18 8.83 -6.06 8.36
CA PRO A 18 8.94 -7.37 9.00
C PRO A 18 7.77 -7.58 9.98
N VAL A 19 6.58 -7.80 9.46
CA VAL A 19 5.33 -7.97 10.24
C VAL A 19 4.49 -9.11 9.67
N GLU A 20 3.75 -9.78 10.54
CA GLU A 20 2.91 -10.95 10.20
C GLU A 20 1.41 -10.68 10.45
N CYS A 21 1.08 -9.73 11.34
CA CYS A 21 -0.31 -9.38 11.66
C CYS A 21 -0.56 -7.86 11.68
N ALA A 22 -1.84 -7.46 11.67
CA ALA A 22 -2.24 -6.06 11.70
C ALA A 22 -1.79 -5.32 12.98
N GLN A 23 -1.69 -6.03 14.11
CA GLN A 23 -1.20 -5.45 15.37
C GLN A 23 0.28 -5.04 15.29
N GLU A 24 1.13 -5.90 14.73
CA GLU A 24 2.55 -5.60 14.52
C GLU A 24 2.73 -4.45 13.53
N LEU A 25 1.92 -4.44 12.47
CA LEU A 25 1.89 -3.34 11.51
C LEU A 25 1.50 -2.01 12.20
N ALA A 26 0.48 -2.02 13.06
CA ALA A 26 0.08 -0.84 13.82
C ALA A 26 1.19 -0.33 14.76
N ASN A 27 1.90 -1.23 15.44
CA ASN A 27 3.02 -0.87 16.31
C ASN A 27 4.19 -0.28 15.52
N LEU A 28 4.46 -0.79 14.31
CA LEU A 28 5.56 -0.34 13.46
C LEU A 28 5.30 1.02 12.80
N VAL A 29 4.04 1.32 12.48
CA VAL A 29 3.63 2.53 11.73
C VAL A 29 3.02 3.61 12.65
N ALA A 30 3.10 3.43 13.98
CA ALA A 30 2.69 4.40 15.01
C ALA A 30 3.16 5.83 14.68
N PRO A 31 2.39 6.87 15.05
CA PRO A 31 2.17 8.07 14.24
C PRO A 31 3.48 8.78 13.85
N VAL A 32 3.97 8.43 12.67
CA VAL A 32 4.94 9.25 11.96
C VAL A 32 4.17 10.45 11.39
N PRO A 33 4.71 11.67 11.46
CA PRO A 33 4.11 12.83 10.81
C PRO A 33 3.77 12.50 9.36
N ARG A 34 2.73 13.14 8.81
CA ARG A 34 2.42 13.07 7.36
C ARG A 34 3.67 13.55 6.60
N GLY A 35 4.54 12.62 6.22
CA GLY A 35 5.68 12.90 5.37
C GLY A 35 5.18 13.46 4.05
N SER A 36 5.91 14.39 3.47
CA SER A 36 5.64 14.88 2.12
C SER A 36 6.39 14.00 1.11
N LEU A 37 5.73 13.67 0.00
CA LEU A 37 6.42 13.15 -1.17
C LEU A 37 7.31 14.27 -1.73
N THR A 38 8.58 13.95 -1.98
CA THR A 38 9.57 14.95 -2.39
C THR A 38 9.82 14.93 -3.89
N MET A 39 9.56 13.81 -4.57
CA MET A 39 9.93 13.51 -5.96
C MET A 39 11.44 13.59 -6.22
N VAL A 40 12.25 13.73 -5.17
CA VAL A 40 13.72 13.79 -5.23
C VAL A 40 14.34 12.45 -4.84
N ASP A 41 13.69 11.73 -3.91
CA ASP A 41 14.09 10.39 -3.47
C ASP A 41 12.94 9.40 -3.67
N PRO A 42 12.87 8.72 -4.83
CA PRO A 42 11.83 7.74 -5.12
C PRO A 42 11.78 6.60 -4.10
N GLN A 43 12.90 6.24 -3.46
CA GLN A 43 12.91 5.19 -2.45
C GLN A 43 12.20 5.67 -1.18
N ALA A 44 12.55 6.86 -0.68
CA ALA A 44 11.90 7.43 0.50
C ALA A 44 10.42 7.68 0.26
N ASP A 45 10.05 8.18 -0.92
CA ASP A 45 8.66 8.43 -1.30
C ASP A 45 7.85 7.13 -1.35
N ASN A 46 8.39 6.05 -1.91
CA ASN A 46 7.71 4.76 -1.96
C ASN A 46 7.63 4.09 -0.57
N ASP A 47 8.63 4.27 0.31
CA ASP A 47 8.56 3.87 1.71
C ASP A 47 7.44 4.63 2.46
N VAL A 48 7.22 5.93 2.16
CA VAL A 48 6.11 6.73 2.72
C VAL A 48 4.76 6.26 2.19
N ARG A 49 4.63 5.99 0.88
CA ARG A 49 3.39 5.46 0.28
C ARG A 49 2.98 4.13 0.89
N ALA A 50 3.94 3.22 1.15
CA ALA A 50 3.67 1.97 1.84
C ALA A 50 3.13 2.19 3.27
N ARG A 51 3.63 3.20 4.00
CA ARG A 51 3.10 3.57 5.32
C ARG A 51 1.68 4.13 5.23
N TRP A 52 1.35 4.90 4.20
CA TRP A 52 -0.03 5.36 3.99
C TRP A 52 -0.97 4.18 3.71
N GLY A 53 -0.56 3.22 2.86
CA GLY A 53 -1.30 1.99 2.65
C GLY A 53 -1.49 1.18 3.93
N ALA A 54 -0.46 1.09 4.77
CA ALA A 54 -0.54 0.43 6.08
C ALA A 54 -1.58 1.10 7.00
N GLN A 55 -1.61 2.44 7.06
CA GLN A 55 -2.60 3.18 7.86
C GLN A 55 -4.03 2.90 7.41
N ALA A 56 -4.28 2.81 6.09
CA ALA A 56 -5.59 2.44 5.56
C ALA A 56 -5.98 1.01 5.98
N LEU A 57 -5.05 0.04 5.83
CA LEU A 57 -5.30 -1.36 6.21
C LEU A 57 -5.54 -1.52 7.72
N ILE A 58 -4.77 -0.82 8.56
CA ILE A 58 -4.99 -0.80 10.02
C ILE A 58 -6.38 -0.24 10.35
N GLY A 59 -6.77 0.86 9.71
CA GLY A 59 -8.10 1.46 9.89
C GLY A 59 -9.22 0.50 9.51
N TYR A 60 -9.09 -0.18 8.37
CA TYR A 60 -10.02 -1.22 7.93
C TYR A 60 -10.10 -2.40 8.91
N ALA A 61 -8.95 -2.98 9.29
CA ALA A 61 -8.90 -4.10 10.22
C ALA A 61 -9.47 -3.74 11.60
N THR A 62 -9.24 -2.50 12.07
CA THR A 62 -9.80 -1.99 13.33
C THR A 62 -11.33 -1.84 13.25
N HIS A 63 -11.85 -1.41 12.09
CA HIS A 63 -13.29 -1.27 11.89
C HIS A 63 -14.02 -2.62 11.95
N LEU A 64 -13.44 -3.69 11.37
CA LEU A 64 -14.06 -5.02 11.32
C LEU A 64 -13.77 -5.89 12.56
N GLY A 65 -12.55 -5.84 13.08
CA GLY A 65 -12.07 -6.71 14.16
C GLY A 65 -12.27 -6.14 15.58
N GLY A 66 -12.76 -4.90 15.72
CA GLY A 66 -12.84 -4.23 17.01
C GLY A 66 -11.46 -4.12 17.68
N ALA A 67 -11.35 -4.55 18.96
CA ALA A 67 -10.10 -4.46 19.74
C ALA A 67 -9.06 -5.57 19.46
N SER A 68 -9.32 -6.49 18.52
CA SER A 68 -8.41 -7.61 18.20
C SER A 68 -7.91 -7.53 16.76
N LEU A 69 -6.67 -7.07 16.59
CA LEU A 69 -5.95 -7.03 15.29
C LEU A 69 -5.22 -8.35 14.97
N GLY A 70 -5.84 -9.48 15.33
CA GLY A 70 -5.28 -10.82 15.18
C GLY A 70 -5.42 -11.45 13.79
N SER A 71 -6.15 -10.81 12.87
CA SER A 71 -6.33 -11.33 11.51
C SER A 71 -5.03 -11.31 10.72
N GLU A 72 -4.83 -12.35 9.90
CA GLU A 72 -3.72 -12.41 8.95
C GLU A 72 -3.79 -11.24 7.96
N LEU A 73 -2.64 -10.61 7.70
CA LEU A 73 -2.56 -9.41 6.85
C LEU A 73 -3.10 -9.63 5.44
N GLU A 74 -2.88 -10.83 4.89
CA GLU A 74 -3.34 -11.17 3.54
C GLU A 74 -4.87 -11.17 3.45
N THR A 75 -5.55 -11.84 4.38
CA THR A 75 -7.02 -11.88 4.45
C THR A 75 -7.60 -10.48 4.61
N ALA A 76 -7.08 -9.68 5.55
CA ALA A 76 -7.55 -8.32 5.75
C ALA A 76 -7.36 -7.44 4.50
N ALA A 77 -6.24 -7.61 3.79
CA ALA A 77 -5.97 -6.86 2.56
C ALA A 77 -6.89 -7.28 1.41
N THR A 78 -7.14 -8.58 1.22
CA THR A 78 -8.02 -9.07 0.15
C THR A 78 -9.47 -8.67 0.40
N ASP A 79 -9.94 -8.74 1.65
CA ASP A 79 -11.30 -8.31 2.00
C ASP A 79 -11.46 -6.81 1.78
N MET A 80 -10.48 -5.99 2.19
CA MET A 80 -10.50 -4.54 1.94
C MET A 80 -10.58 -4.23 0.45
N LEU A 81 -9.83 -4.94 -0.40
CA LEU A 81 -9.89 -4.73 -1.85
C LEU A 81 -11.24 -5.13 -2.45
N ALA A 82 -11.88 -6.19 -1.93
CA ALA A 82 -13.22 -6.59 -2.34
C ALA A 82 -14.27 -5.52 -1.96
N ASP A 83 -14.20 -4.98 -0.75
CA ASP A 83 -15.09 -3.93 -0.28
C ASP A 83 -14.90 -2.61 -1.04
N VAL A 84 -13.65 -2.24 -1.36
CA VAL A 84 -13.36 -1.08 -2.23
C VAL A 84 -13.94 -1.30 -3.62
N ARG A 85 -13.90 -2.51 -4.18
CA ARG A 85 -14.54 -2.80 -5.46
C ARG A 85 -16.06 -2.64 -5.38
N HIS A 86 -16.71 -3.13 -4.32
CA HIS A 86 -18.14 -2.89 -4.10
C HIS A 86 -18.47 -1.39 -3.98
N LEU A 87 -17.57 -0.60 -3.37
CA LEU A 87 -17.72 0.85 -3.32
C LEU A 87 -17.66 1.48 -4.71
N PHE A 88 -16.81 1.00 -5.61
CA PHE A 88 -16.77 1.49 -7.01
C PHE A 88 -18.09 1.24 -7.73
N ASP A 89 -18.67 0.04 -7.57
CA ASP A 89 -19.99 -0.29 -8.12
C ASP A 89 -21.06 0.68 -7.57
N ALA A 90 -21.04 0.95 -6.26
CA ALA A 90 -21.99 1.85 -5.61
C ALA A 90 -21.82 3.33 -6.02
N LEU A 91 -20.60 3.76 -6.35
CA LEU A 91 -20.30 5.12 -6.79
C LEU A 91 -20.44 5.30 -8.31
N GLY A 92 -20.66 4.23 -9.08
CA GLY A 92 -20.70 4.28 -10.55
C GLY A 92 -19.34 4.57 -11.18
N LEU A 93 -18.24 4.16 -10.54
CA LEU A 93 -16.87 4.33 -11.03
C LEU A 93 -16.41 3.07 -11.77
N ASP A 94 -15.62 3.24 -12.84
CA ASP A 94 -15.06 2.10 -13.58
C ASP A 94 -13.85 1.52 -12.84
N TRP A 95 -14.03 0.34 -12.28
CA TRP A 95 -12.98 -0.41 -11.58
C TRP A 95 -11.79 -0.77 -12.48
N GLN A 96 -12.03 -1.15 -13.73
CA GLN A 96 -10.96 -1.59 -14.65
C GLN A 96 -10.13 -0.42 -15.17
N ASP A 97 -10.77 0.72 -15.44
CA ASP A 97 -10.05 1.95 -15.78
C ASP A 97 -9.19 2.44 -14.61
N ALA A 98 -9.72 2.37 -13.38
CA ALA A 98 -8.97 2.71 -12.18
C ALA A 98 -7.76 1.77 -11.98
N LEU A 99 -7.92 0.46 -12.13
CA LEU A 99 -6.80 -0.49 -12.07
C LEU A 99 -5.73 -0.21 -13.14
N SER A 100 -6.15 0.13 -14.36
CA SER A 100 -5.23 0.50 -15.44
C SER A 100 -4.41 1.75 -15.09
N THR A 101 -5.04 2.74 -14.45
CA THR A 101 -4.36 3.94 -13.94
C THR A 101 -3.43 3.62 -12.77
N VAL A 102 -3.85 2.77 -11.83
CA VAL A 102 -3.02 2.33 -10.70
C VAL A 102 -1.76 1.61 -11.19
N ASP A 103 -1.89 0.67 -12.14
CA ASP A 103 -0.76 -0.08 -12.69
C ASP A 103 0.24 0.83 -13.40
N ARG A 104 -0.24 1.79 -14.20
CA ARG A 104 0.61 2.78 -14.85
C ARG A 104 1.36 3.63 -13.83
N ASN A 105 0.65 4.16 -12.84
CA ASN A 105 1.23 5.05 -11.83
C ASN A 105 2.23 4.30 -10.95
N TYR A 106 1.89 3.09 -10.49
CA TYR A 106 2.78 2.25 -9.70
C TYR A 106 4.06 1.91 -10.47
N ARG A 107 3.96 1.60 -11.77
CA ARG A 107 5.15 1.38 -12.62
C ARG A 107 6.03 2.62 -12.69
N ALA A 108 5.46 3.79 -12.93
CA ALA A 108 6.22 5.05 -12.94
C ALA A 108 6.89 5.32 -11.58
N GLU A 109 6.17 5.10 -10.47
CA GLU A 109 6.66 5.26 -9.09
C GLU A 109 7.88 4.37 -8.80
N ILE A 110 7.81 3.08 -9.11
CA ILE A 110 8.92 2.17 -8.82
C ILE A 110 10.10 2.32 -9.79
N LEU A 111 9.89 2.92 -10.96
CA LEU A 111 10.93 3.23 -11.94
C LEU A 111 11.56 4.62 -11.74
N GLY A 112 11.01 5.43 -10.82
CA GLY A 112 11.44 6.80 -10.57
C GLY A 112 11.15 7.76 -11.72
N GLU A 113 10.01 7.56 -12.41
CA GLU A 113 9.62 8.29 -13.63
C GLU A 113 8.49 9.31 -13.39
N LEU A 114 8.16 9.60 -12.13
CA LEU A 114 7.20 10.64 -11.75
C LEU A 114 7.80 12.06 -11.85
#